data_AF-A0AAT9QM60-F1
#
_entry.id   AF-A0AAT9QM60-F1
#
_cell.length_a   1.000
_cell.length_b   1.000
_cell.length_c   1.000
_cell.angle_alpha   90.00
_cell.angle_beta   90.00
_cell.angle_gamma   90.00
#
_symmetry.space_group_name_H-M   'P 1'
#
loop_
_entity.id
_entity.type
_entity.pdbx_description
1 polymer ?
#
loop_
_entity_poly.entity_id
_entity_poly.type
_entity_poly.pdbx_seq_one_letter_code
_entity_poly.pdbx_strand_id
1 'polypeptide(L)'
;MAYHYTAVFGNLFWGVPSREVFPKLSAVTAYGAMGVQLFFIISGFVILMSAHGRSVGQFAASRISRLFPAYWTAVLLAAFLLLAVTHGDMNNVRWTDALLNLTMLQQSVGVSSLDGVFWTLWVELLFYVTIAFFLWRGMTHQRLLAFVFLWPLLGMLAIQADSKLLEALLIPDYSPLFAVGIGLYLVHSQGHSLVRWLAVGVNTLLACHQTADRFLPAMSQSTGHPLPPDTAWLVILGFVAIVSLVTTTPLRHAGWRWMSIAGALTYPLYLVHEMWGWWIIKSLHAVLGPWPTVAVALAFSLTLAWLIHRIVERRFTGRLKKAVLRSLPPEHHAAAARQPDPAGVHPFAANGDQHLGHVNTSPAHLAEPRGEGLGEPVR
;
A
#
# COMPACT_ATOMS: atom_id res chain seq x y z
N MET A 1 2.81 -9.20 -11.59
CA MET A 1 3.77 -9.85 -12.53
C MET A 1 3.17 -10.98 -13.33
N ALA A 2 2.95 -12.18 -12.76
CA ALA A 2 2.47 -13.33 -13.55
C ALA A 2 1.17 -13.03 -14.33
N TYR A 3 0.20 -12.35 -13.68
CA TYR A 3 -0.99 -11.78 -14.33
C TYR A 3 -0.64 -10.94 -15.57
N HIS A 4 0.15 -9.87 -15.41
CA HIS A 4 0.52 -8.98 -16.51
C HIS A 4 1.27 -9.69 -17.64
N TYR A 5 2.17 -10.62 -17.32
CA TYR A 5 3.04 -11.22 -18.33
C TYR A 5 2.37 -12.36 -19.12
N THR A 6 1.38 -13.02 -18.51
CA THR A 6 0.84 -14.28 -19.06
C THR A 6 -0.68 -14.30 -19.23
N ALA A 7 -1.43 -13.38 -18.61
CA ALA A 7 -2.90 -13.35 -18.70
C ALA A 7 -3.47 -12.11 -19.41
N VAL A 8 -2.81 -10.95 -19.35
CA VAL A 8 -3.35 -9.73 -19.96
C VAL A 8 -3.35 -9.82 -21.48
N PHE A 9 -4.48 -9.46 -22.09
CA PHE A 9 -4.76 -9.58 -23.52
C PHE A 9 -4.54 -8.26 -24.29
N GLY A 10 -4.80 -7.12 -23.66
CA GLY A 10 -5.18 -5.86 -24.32
C GLY A 10 -4.23 -5.20 -25.32
N ASN A 11 -2.98 -5.67 -25.48
CA ASN A 11 -1.97 -5.00 -26.32
C ASN A 11 -1.10 -5.95 -27.16
N LEU A 12 -1.47 -7.23 -27.30
CA LEU A 12 -0.77 -8.24 -28.13
C LEU A 12 0.77 -8.18 -28.01
N PHE A 13 1.32 -8.00 -26.80
CA PHE A 13 2.77 -7.89 -26.59
C PHE A 13 3.53 -9.15 -27.04
N TRP A 14 2.83 -10.29 -27.09
CA TRP A 14 3.35 -11.55 -27.61
C TRP A 14 3.12 -11.74 -29.12
N GLY A 15 2.66 -10.71 -29.83
CA GLY A 15 2.19 -10.79 -31.23
C GLY A 15 0.82 -11.46 -31.39
N VAL A 16 0.48 -12.38 -30.48
CA VAL A 16 -0.80 -13.08 -30.38
C VAL A 16 -1.38 -12.95 -28.97
N PRO A 17 -2.65 -13.29 -28.75
CA PRO A 17 -3.25 -13.32 -27.42
C PRO A 17 -2.43 -14.15 -26.41
N SER A 18 -2.19 -13.63 -25.21
CA SER A 18 -1.41 -14.30 -24.16
C SER A 18 -1.94 -15.69 -23.79
N ARG A 19 -3.25 -15.91 -23.92
CA ARG A 19 -3.90 -17.22 -23.72
C ARG A 19 -3.54 -18.28 -24.77
N GLU A 20 -3.11 -17.88 -25.96
CA GLU A 20 -2.64 -18.81 -26.99
C GLU A 20 -1.19 -19.23 -26.72
N VAL A 21 -0.38 -18.31 -26.17
CA VAL A 21 1.00 -18.59 -25.75
C VAL A 21 1.03 -19.44 -24.47
N PHE A 22 0.14 -19.14 -23.52
CA PHE A 22 0.09 -19.79 -22.20
C PHE A 22 -1.31 -20.30 -21.84
N PRO A 23 -1.86 -21.32 -22.53
CA PRO A 23 -3.27 -21.71 -22.35
C PRO A 23 -3.66 -22.07 -20.92
N LYS A 24 -2.84 -22.89 -20.25
CA LYS A 24 -3.11 -23.33 -18.87
C LYS A 24 -2.72 -22.27 -17.84
N LEU A 25 -1.57 -21.62 -18.03
CA LEU A 25 -1.05 -20.68 -17.04
C LEU A 25 -1.86 -19.38 -17.02
N SER A 26 -2.25 -18.85 -18.18
CA SER A 26 -3.06 -17.63 -18.30
C SER A 26 -4.40 -17.73 -17.57
N ALA A 27 -5.06 -18.89 -17.62
CA ALA A 27 -6.32 -19.13 -16.91
C ALA A 27 -6.17 -19.02 -15.38
N VAL A 28 -5.02 -19.47 -14.85
CA VAL A 28 -4.72 -19.38 -13.41
C VAL A 28 -4.24 -17.97 -13.04
N THR A 29 -3.35 -17.38 -13.84
CA THR A 29 -2.75 -16.08 -13.53
C THR A 29 -3.71 -14.92 -13.77
N ALA A 30 -4.80 -15.10 -14.52
CA ALA A 30 -5.89 -14.14 -14.65
C ALA A 30 -6.48 -13.72 -13.29
N TYR A 31 -6.64 -14.68 -12.37
CA TYR A 31 -7.09 -14.40 -10.99
C TYR A 31 -6.08 -13.55 -10.19
N GLY A 32 -4.84 -13.45 -10.66
CA GLY A 32 -3.82 -12.57 -10.06
C GLY A 32 -4.21 -11.09 -10.10
N ALA A 33 -5.14 -10.69 -10.97
CA ALA A 33 -5.75 -9.35 -10.94
C ALA A 33 -6.36 -9.03 -9.56
N MET A 34 -6.91 -10.04 -8.87
CA MET A 34 -7.53 -9.84 -7.56
C MET A 34 -6.54 -9.53 -6.42
N GLY A 35 -5.23 -9.58 -6.70
CA GLY A 35 -4.23 -9.16 -5.71
C GLY A 35 -4.41 -7.71 -5.23
N VAL A 36 -5.04 -6.85 -6.04
CA VAL A 36 -5.32 -5.46 -5.65
C VAL A 36 -6.36 -5.34 -4.53
N GLN A 37 -7.30 -6.28 -4.43
CA GLN A 37 -8.30 -6.33 -3.37
C GLN A 37 -7.62 -6.56 -2.02
N LEU A 38 -6.66 -7.50 -1.98
CA LEU A 38 -5.83 -7.72 -0.80
C LEU A 38 -5.00 -6.47 -0.45
N PHE A 39 -4.44 -5.79 -1.46
CA PHE A 39 -3.71 -4.54 -1.27
C PHE A 39 -4.58 -3.49 -0.57
N PHE A 40 -5.81 -3.26 -1.01
CA PHE A 40 -6.70 -2.27 -0.37
C PHE A 40 -7.14 -2.66 1.05
N ILE A 41 -7.36 -3.97 1.32
CA ILE A 41 -7.63 -4.45 2.70
C ILE A 41 -6.43 -4.16 3.61
N ILE A 42 -5.22 -4.51 3.17
CA ILE A 42 -3.99 -4.27 3.94
C ILE A 42 -3.76 -2.76 4.13
N SER A 43 -3.97 -1.95 3.09
CA SER A 43 -3.85 -0.49 3.17
C SER A 43 -4.84 0.10 4.17
N GLY A 44 -6.11 -0.32 4.17
CA GLY A 44 -7.09 0.09 5.18
C GLY A 44 -6.61 -0.13 6.62
N PHE A 45 -6.00 -1.29 6.88
CA PHE A 45 -5.43 -1.64 8.18
C PHE A 45 -4.18 -0.81 8.53
N VAL A 46 -3.14 -0.88 7.67
CA VAL A 46 -1.81 -0.33 7.96
C VAL A 46 -1.80 1.20 7.96
N ILE A 47 -2.62 1.83 7.13
CA ILE A 47 -2.71 3.29 7.06
C ILE A 47 -3.32 3.83 8.35
N LEU A 48 -4.44 3.25 8.80
CA LEU A 48 -5.06 3.67 10.05
C LEU A 48 -4.14 3.41 11.26
N MET A 49 -3.50 2.23 11.30
CA MET A 49 -2.48 1.91 12.30
C MET A 49 -1.37 2.96 12.38
N SER A 50 -0.89 3.43 11.23
CA SER A 50 0.17 4.44 11.18
C SER A 50 -0.28 5.87 11.48
N ALA A 51 -1.59 6.13 11.38
CA ALA A 51 -2.19 7.44 11.60
C ALA A 51 -2.50 7.66 13.09
N HIS A 52 -2.77 6.57 13.83
CA HIS A 52 -3.07 6.62 15.25
C HIS A 52 -2.00 7.37 16.05
N GLY A 53 -2.43 8.34 16.85
CA GLY A 53 -1.55 9.19 17.66
C GLY A 53 -0.67 10.18 16.89
N ARG A 54 -0.88 10.39 15.58
CA ARG A 54 -0.08 11.33 14.77
C ARG A 54 -0.87 12.58 14.37
N SER A 55 -0.17 13.70 14.23
CA SER A 55 -0.76 14.88 13.59
C SER A 55 -0.88 14.70 12.07
N VAL A 56 -1.75 15.50 11.44
CA VAL A 56 -1.94 15.51 9.97
C VAL A 56 -0.60 15.69 9.25
N GLY A 57 0.22 16.64 9.71
CA GLY A 57 1.53 16.92 9.14
C GLY A 57 2.52 15.75 9.26
N GLN A 58 2.56 15.08 10.41
CA GLN A 58 3.40 13.89 10.61
C GLN A 58 2.95 12.71 9.75
N PHE A 59 1.64 12.52 9.62
CA PHE A 59 1.06 11.50 8.76
C PHE A 59 1.38 11.78 7.28
N ALA A 60 1.10 12.98 6.80
CA ALA A 60 1.40 13.40 5.42
C ALA A 60 2.89 13.29 5.10
N ALA A 61 3.78 13.80 5.97
CA ALA A 61 5.22 13.68 5.78
C ALA A 61 5.68 12.22 5.69
N SER A 62 5.10 11.33 6.51
CA SER A 62 5.40 9.90 6.48
C SER A 62 4.93 9.21 5.20
N ARG A 63 3.83 9.67 4.58
CA ARG A 63 3.28 9.08 3.35
C ARG A 63 3.95 9.61 2.11
N ILE A 64 4.16 10.93 2.05
CA ILE A 64 4.88 11.58 0.96
C ILE A 64 6.30 11.00 0.85
N SER A 65 7.02 10.92 1.97
CA SER A 65 8.39 10.39 1.98
C SER A 65 8.50 8.92 1.61
N ARG A 66 7.46 8.12 1.88
CA ARG A 66 7.43 6.70 1.54
C ARG A 66 7.11 6.46 0.07
N LEU A 67 6.15 7.19 -0.49
CA LEU A 67 5.60 6.89 -1.81
C LEU A 67 6.31 7.62 -2.95
N PHE A 68 6.51 8.94 -2.79
CA PHE A 68 6.91 9.80 -3.91
C PHE A 68 8.31 9.52 -4.46
N PRO A 69 9.36 9.21 -3.68
CA PRO A 69 10.69 8.98 -4.25
C PRO A 69 10.74 7.86 -5.31
N ALA A 70 10.17 6.69 -4.98
CA ALA A 70 10.10 5.59 -5.95
C ALA A 70 9.07 5.85 -7.04
N TYR A 71 7.93 6.49 -6.72
CA TYR A 71 6.91 6.86 -7.71
C TYR A 71 7.46 7.81 -8.78
N TRP A 72 8.11 8.91 -8.39
CA TRP A 72 8.74 9.83 -9.34
C TRP A 72 9.77 9.13 -10.21
N THR A 73 10.58 8.25 -9.62
CA THR A 73 11.55 7.46 -10.38
C THR A 73 10.84 6.57 -11.41
N ALA A 74 9.76 5.89 -11.02
CA ALA A 74 8.98 5.06 -11.93
C ALA A 74 8.30 5.88 -13.05
N VAL A 75 7.74 7.06 -12.73
CA VAL A 75 7.16 7.97 -13.73
C VAL A 75 8.22 8.43 -14.73
N LEU A 76 9.40 8.84 -14.26
CA LEU A 76 10.51 9.27 -15.13
C LEU A 76 11.02 8.12 -16.00
N LEU A 77 11.13 6.92 -15.45
CA LEU A 77 11.53 5.71 -16.20
C LEU A 77 10.47 5.33 -17.25
N ALA A 78 9.18 5.35 -16.89
CA ALA A 78 8.09 5.08 -17.82
C ALA A 78 8.04 6.14 -18.94
N ALA A 79 8.19 7.43 -18.60
CA ALA A 79 8.26 8.52 -19.57
C ALA A 79 9.45 8.35 -20.53
N PHE A 80 10.63 7.99 -20.00
CA PHE A 80 11.81 7.71 -20.82
C PHE A 80 11.55 6.54 -21.80
N LEU A 81 11.00 5.43 -21.31
CA LEU A 81 10.68 4.28 -22.15
C LEU A 81 9.67 4.62 -23.26
N LEU A 82 8.61 5.35 -22.92
CA LEU A 82 7.54 5.68 -23.86
C LEU A 82 7.95 6.74 -24.89
N LEU A 83 8.71 7.75 -24.47
CA LEU A 83 9.02 8.91 -25.31
C LEU A 83 10.35 8.78 -26.07
N ALA A 84 11.37 8.14 -25.47
CA ALA A 84 12.71 8.06 -26.04
C ALA A 84 13.05 6.71 -26.65
N VAL A 85 12.46 5.61 -26.16
CA VAL A 85 12.78 4.25 -26.64
C VAL A 85 11.73 3.77 -27.64
N THR A 86 10.46 3.74 -27.23
CA THR A 86 9.37 3.20 -28.05
C THR A 86 8.72 4.22 -28.97
N HIS A 87 9.02 5.51 -28.79
CA HIS A 87 8.47 6.60 -29.61
C HIS A 87 6.92 6.57 -29.70
N GLY A 88 6.26 6.19 -28.60
CA GLY A 88 4.79 6.11 -28.51
C GLY A 88 4.15 4.82 -29.01
N ASP A 89 4.93 3.85 -29.50
CA ASP A 89 4.45 2.57 -30.07
C ASP A 89 3.75 1.64 -29.05
N MET A 90 3.99 1.84 -27.74
CA MET A 90 3.27 1.12 -26.68
C MET A 90 2.08 1.89 -26.12
N ASN A 91 2.18 3.22 -26.07
CA ASN A 91 1.13 4.11 -25.62
C ASN A 91 1.44 5.53 -26.12
N ASN A 92 0.46 6.22 -26.71
CA ASN A 92 0.67 7.56 -27.23
C ASN A 92 0.66 8.56 -26.06
N VAL A 93 1.85 8.98 -25.64
CA VAL A 93 2.06 9.83 -24.46
C VAL A 93 2.73 11.13 -24.89
N ARG A 94 2.31 12.24 -24.26
CA ARG A 94 2.95 13.56 -24.39
C ARG A 94 3.79 13.87 -23.15
N TRP A 95 4.78 14.73 -23.29
CA TRP A 95 5.55 15.24 -22.15
C TRP A 95 4.68 15.89 -21.06
N THR A 96 3.56 16.51 -21.46
CA THR A 96 2.56 17.08 -20.54
C THR A 96 1.92 16.02 -19.65
N ASP A 97 1.71 14.81 -20.18
CA ASP A 97 1.09 13.72 -19.43
C ASP A 97 2.07 13.21 -18.37
N ALA A 98 3.37 13.16 -18.69
CA ALA A 98 4.41 12.83 -17.73
C ALA A 98 4.49 13.84 -16.58
N LEU A 99 4.38 15.14 -16.87
CA LEU A 99 4.34 16.19 -15.85
C LEU A 99 3.14 16.05 -14.91
N LEU A 100 1.95 15.73 -15.46
CA LEU A 100 0.77 15.48 -14.64
C LEU A 100 0.92 14.20 -13.81
N ASN A 101 1.48 13.13 -14.37
CA ASN A 101 1.76 11.90 -13.64
C ASN A 101 2.74 12.13 -12.47
N LEU A 102 3.70 13.06 -12.55
CA LEU A 102 4.57 13.38 -11.41
C LEU A 102 3.81 13.90 -10.17
N THR A 103 2.59 14.41 -10.36
CA THR A 103 1.72 14.89 -9.27
C THR A 103 0.83 13.80 -8.67
N MET A 104 0.73 12.63 -9.31
CA MET A 104 -0.27 11.58 -9.02
C MET A 104 -1.73 12.02 -9.26
N LEU A 105 -1.97 13.22 -9.82
CA LEU A 105 -3.31 13.77 -10.07
C LEU A 105 -3.85 13.49 -11.48
N GLN A 106 -3.13 12.72 -12.32
CA GLN A 106 -3.51 12.50 -13.72
C GLN A 106 -4.95 11.98 -13.88
N GLN A 107 -5.43 11.16 -12.95
CA GLN A 107 -6.78 10.59 -13.03
C GLN A 107 -7.89 11.60 -12.72
N SER A 108 -7.62 12.60 -11.87
CA SER A 108 -8.64 13.62 -11.56
C SER A 108 -8.92 14.56 -12.73
N VAL A 109 -7.94 14.72 -13.61
CA VAL A 109 -8.03 15.56 -14.82
C VAL A 109 -8.30 14.75 -16.10
N GLY A 110 -8.56 13.44 -15.97
CA GLY A 110 -8.88 12.57 -17.11
C GLY A 110 -7.68 12.23 -18.02
N VAL A 111 -6.45 12.39 -17.53
CA VAL A 111 -5.22 12.06 -18.26
C VAL A 111 -4.79 10.62 -17.95
N SER A 112 -4.44 9.89 -19.00
CA SER A 112 -3.99 8.51 -18.90
C SER A 112 -2.75 8.38 -18.02
N SER A 113 -2.71 7.31 -17.22
CA SER A 113 -1.53 6.99 -16.43
C SER A 113 -0.43 6.44 -17.36
N LEU A 114 0.83 6.82 -17.10
CA LEU A 114 1.95 6.32 -17.91
C LEU A 114 2.15 4.81 -17.77
N ASP A 115 1.84 4.27 -16.59
CA ASP A 115 1.79 2.85 -16.32
C ASP A 115 0.40 2.50 -15.79
N GLY A 116 -0.11 1.32 -16.16
CA GLY A 116 -1.46 0.88 -15.81
C GLY A 116 -1.62 0.81 -14.30
N VAL A 117 -0.65 0.21 -13.61
CA VAL A 117 -0.59 0.05 -12.15
C VAL A 117 -0.74 1.35 -11.35
N PHE A 118 -0.53 2.54 -11.92
CA PHE A 118 -0.62 3.79 -11.15
C PHE A 118 -2.04 4.15 -10.70
N TRP A 119 -3.08 3.51 -11.26
CA TRP A 119 -4.45 3.78 -10.84
C TRP A 119 -4.71 3.46 -9.37
N THR A 120 -4.07 2.43 -8.82
CA THR A 120 -4.26 2.05 -7.42
C THR A 120 -3.68 3.09 -6.46
N LEU A 121 -2.62 3.78 -6.89
CA LEU A 121 -1.98 4.83 -6.10
C LEU A 121 -2.86 6.07 -6.00
N TRP A 122 -3.59 6.39 -7.07
CA TRP A 122 -4.61 7.44 -7.04
C TRP A 122 -5.71 7.12 -6.02
N VAL A 123 -6.24 5.89 -6.05
CA VAL A 123 -7.22 5.43 -5.08
C VAL A 123 -6.65 5.48 -3.65
N GLU A 124 -5.40 5.05 -3.46
CA GLU A 124 -4.73 5.13 -2.15
C GLU A 124 -4.51 6.58 -1.69
N LEU A 125 -4.24 7.52 -2.61
CA LEU A 125 -4.11 8.95 -2.34
C LEU A 125 -5.41 9.56 -1.81
N LEU A 126 -6.54 9.24 -2.44
CA LEU A 126 -7.86 9.68 -1.96
C LEU A 126 -8.15 9.14 -0.55
N PHE A 127 -7.74 7.90 -0.28
CA PHE A 127 -7.86 7.34 1.06
C PHE A 127 -6.93 8.03 2.08
N TYR A 128 -5.69 8.40 1.69
CA TYR A 128 -4.81 9.21 2.56
C TYR A 128 -5.43 10.56 2.91
N VAL A 129 -6.04 11.24 1.94
CA VAL A 129 -6.76 12.51 2.18
C VAL A 129 -7.93 12.29 3.15
N THR A 130 -8.67 11.20 2.98
CA THR A 130 -9.78 10.84 3.88
C THR A 130 -9.30 10.64 5.32
N ILE A 131 -8.23 9.88 5.54
CA ILE A 131 -7.66 9.68 6.88
C ILE A 131 -7.06 10.97 7.45
N ALA A 132 -6.40 11.78 6.62
CA ALA A 132 -5.90 13.09 7.04
C ALA A 132 -7.04 14.01 7.51
N PHE A 133 -8.20 13.97 6.85
CA PHE A 133 -9.39 14.70 7.29
C PHE A 133 -9.90 14.22 8.66
N PHE A 134 -9.90 12.91 8.92
CA PHE A 134 -10.23 12.36 10.25
C PHE A 134 -9.25 12.81 11.32
N LEU A 135 -7.94 12.82 11.02
CA LEU A 135 -6.92 13.33 11.94
C LEU A 135 -7.13 14.82 12.24
N TRP A 136 -7.48 15.62 11.23
CA TRP A 136 -7.76 17.04 11.39
C TRP A 136 -8.99 17.32 12.26
N ARG A 137 -10.10 16.60 12.04
CA ARG A 137 -11.36 16.77 12.79
C ARG A 137 -11.37 16.12 14.17
N GLY A 138 -10.37 15.32 14.49
CA GLY A 138 -10.31 14.50 15.70
C GLY A 138 -10.81 13.09 15.42
N MET A 139 -9.87 12.15 15.36
CA MET A 139 -10.13 10.74 15.10
C MET A 139 -10.56 10.05 16.40
N THR A 140 -11.84 9.66 16.47
CA THR A 140 -12.39 8.88 17.59
C THR A 140 -12.90 7.53 17.10
N HIS A 141 -12.92 6.52 17.98
CA HIS A 141 -13.38 5.18 17.62
C HIS A 141 -14.83 5.16 17.13
N GLN A 142 -15.72 5.94 17.74
CA GLN A 142 -17.12 6.04 17.32
C GLN A 142 -17.25 6.63 15.92
N ARG A 143 -16.46 7.67 15.60
CA ARG A 143 -16.44 8.27 14.26
C ARG A 143 -15.89 7.31 13.21
N LEU A 144 -14.84 6.56 13.55
CA LEU A 144 -14.29 5.53 12.66
C LEU A 144 -15.27 4.37 12.43
N LEU A 145 -15.95 3.88 13.47
CA LEU A 145 -16.98 2.86 13.33
C LEU A 145 -18.14 3.36 12.47
N ALA A 146 -18.64 4.57 12.71
CA ALA A 146 -19.68 5.17 11.87
C ALA A 146 -19.22 5.30 10.41
N PHE A 147 -17.98 5.74 10.20
CA PHE A 147 -17.39 5.86 8.87
C PHE A 147 -17.34 4.52 8.12
N VAL A 148 -16.94 3.43 8.79
CA VAL A 148 -16.86 2.09 8.20
C VAL A 148 -18.22 1.58 7.69
N PHE A 149 -19.33 2.03 8.28
CA PHE A 149 -20.68 1.71 7.80
C PHE A 149 -21.18 2.71 6.76
N LEU A 150 -20.98 4.01 7.00
CA LEU A 150 -21.55 5.07 6.17
C LEU A 150 -20.83 5.24 4.85
N TRP A 151 -19.50 5.12 4.81
CA TRP A 151 -18.74 5.46 3.61
C TRP A 151 -19.05 4.56 2.40
N PRO A 152 -19.02 3.22 2.52
CA PRO A 152 -19.44 2.32 1.45
C PRO A 152 -20.92 2.50 1.05
N LEU A 153 -21.78 2.73 2.04
CA LEU A 153 -23.21 2.97 1.80
C LEU A 153 -23.45 4.26 0.99
N LEU A 154 -22.81 5.36 1.38
CA LEU A 154 -22.84 6.62 0.64
C LEU A 154 -22.26 6.45 -0.76
N GLY A 155 -21.20 5.64 -0.91
CA GLY A 155 -20.64 5.29 -2.21
C GLY A 155 -21.65 4.57 -3.11
N MET A 156 -22.40 3.60 -2.58
CA MET A 156 -23.46 2.93 -3.32
C MET A 156 -24.61 3.88 -3.70
N LEU A 157 -24.97 4.82 -2.82
CA LEU A 157 -25.96 5.84 -3.13
C LEU A 157 -25.45 6.80 -4.22
N ALA A 158 -24.16 7.11 -4.24
CA ALA A 158 -23.55 7.93 -5.27
C ALA A 158 -23.63 7.28 -6.66
N ILE A 159 -23.39 5.96 -6.74
CA ILE A 159 -23.58 5.18 -7.98
C ILE A 159 -25.04 5.27 -8.43
N GLN A 160 -25.99 5.05 -7.52
CA GLN A 160 -27.42 5.09 -7.85
C GLN A 160 -27.88 6.48 -8.29
N ALA A 161 -27.23 7.53 -7.78
CA ALA A 161 -27.50 8.91 -8.16
C ALA A 161 -26.77 9.36 -9.44
N ASP A 162 -26.00 8.48 -10.10
CA ASP A 162 -25.17 8.77 -11.29
C ASP A 162 -24.26 10.00 -11.11
N SER A 163 -23.77 10.20 -9.87
CA SER A 163 -22.99 11.36 -9.51
C SER A 163 -21.50 11.08 -9.64
N LYS A 164 -20.94 11.39 -10.82
CA LYS A 164 -19.50 11.19 -11.10
C LYS A 164 -18.57 11.82 -10.06
N LEU A 165 -18.93 13.00 -9.54
CA LEU A 165 -18.13 13.67 -8.50
C LEU A 165 -18.14 12.87 -7.19
N LEU A 166 -19.32 12.40 -6.75
CA LEU A 166 -19.43 11.62 -5.53
C LEU A 166 -18.77 10.24 -5.69
N GLU A 167 -18.90 9.60 -6.85
CA GLU A 167 -18.19 8.35 -7.14
C GLU A 167 -16.67 8.54 -7.08
N ALA A 168 -16.14 9.62 -7.66
CA ALA A 168 -14.71 9.93 -7.61
C ALA A 168 -14.21 10.18 -6.17
N LEU A 169 -15.01 10.84 -5.33
CA LEU A 169 -14.63 11.16 -3.95
C LEU A 169 -14.81 9.99 -2.98
N LEU A 170 -15.87 9.21 -3.14
CA LEU A 170 -16.24 8.11 -2.23
C LEU A 170 -15.63 6.77 -2.64
N ILE A 171 -15.04 6.67 -3.85
CA ILE A 171 -14.39 5.46 -4.38
C ILE A 171 -15.21 4.19 -4.11
N PRO A 172 -16.48 4.17 -4.56
CA PRO A 172 -17.45 3.18 -4.12
C PRO A 172 -17.01 1.75 -4.42
N ASP A 173 -16.31 1.53 -5.54
CA ASP A 173 -15.79 0.22 -5.98
C ASP A 173 -14.78 -0.43 -5.02
N TYR A 174 -14.10 0.39 -4.19
CA TYR A 174 -13.00 -0.06 -3.33
C TYR A 174 -13.20 0.31 -1.86
N SER A 175 -14.10 1.22 -1.54
CA SER A 175 -14.36 1.65 -0.17
C SER A 175 -14.72 0.51 0.79
N PRO A 176 -15.48 -0.55 0.43
CA PRO A 176 -15.71 -1.65 1.35
C PRO A 176 -14.43 -2.40 1.71
N LEU A 177 -13.48 -2.55 0.78
CA LEU A 177 -12.20 -3.24 1.02
C LEU A 177 -11.34 -2.46 2.04
N PHE A 178 -11.25 -1.15 1.89
CA PHE A 178 -10.59 -0.30 2.89
C PHE A 178 -11.32 -0.35 4.24
N ALA A 179 -12.66 -0.34 4.23
CA ALA A 179 -13.49 -0.42 5.41
C ALA A 179 -13.32 -1.75 6.17
N VAL A 180 -13.15 -2.88 5.46
CA VAL A 180 -12.74 -4.16 6.07
C VAL A 180 -11.40 -4.02 6.80
N GLY A 181 -10.39 -3.42 6.14
CA GLY A 181 -9.07 -3.19 6.73
C GLY A 181 -9.13 -2.33 8.00
N ILE A 182 -9.93 -1.25 7.98
CA ILE A 182 -10.20 -0.41 9.15
C ILE A 182 -10.87 -1.22 10.26
N GLY A 183 -11.91 -2.00 9.92
CA GLY A 183 -12.64 -2.84 10.86
C GLY A 183 -11.72 -3.85 11.57
N LEU A 184 -10.85 -4.52 10.82
CA LEU A 184 -9.85 -5.44 11.36
C LEU A 184 -8.84 -4.72 12.27
N TYR A 185 -8.43 -3.49 11.92
CA TYR A 185 -7.58 -2.69 12.80
C TYR A 185 -8.28 -2.30 14.10
N LEU A 186 -9.58 -2.00 14.05
CA LEU A 186 -10.37 -1.71 15.25
C LEU A 186 -10.52 -2.96 16.14
N VAL A 187 -10.69 -4.15 15.56
CA VAL A 187 -10.66 -5.41 16.32
C VAL A 187 -9.28 -5.63 16.94
N HIS A 188 -8.21 -5.38 16.19
CA HIS A 188 -6.83 -5.54 16.65
C HIS A 188 -6.48 -4.60 17.81
N SER A 189 -6.82 -3.31 17.69
CA SER A 189 -6.43 -2.27 18.66
C SER A 189 -7.36 -2.17 19.88
N GLN A 190 -8.64 -2.50 19.74
CA GLN A 190 -9.65 -2.29 20.79
C GLN A 190 -10.28 -3.61 21.28
N GLY A 191 -9.79 -4.76 20.78
CA GLY A 191 -10.30 -6.08 21.09
C GLY A 191 -11.56 -6.47 20.32
N HIS A 192 -12.05 -7.68 20.59
CA HIS A 192 -13.21 -8.24 19.92
C HIS A 192 -14.52 -7.60 20.41
N SER A 193 -15.39 -7.23 19.48
CA SER A 193 -16.78 -6.87 19.78
C SER A 193 -17.69 -7.26 18.63
N LEU A 194 -18.97 -7.54 18.93
CA LEU A 194 -19.95 -7.90 17.91
C LEU A 194 -20.06 -6.82 16.83
N VAL A 195 -20.15 -5.54 17.23
CA VAL A 195 -20.27 -4.41 16.28
C VAL A 195 -19.07 -4.30 15.35
N ARG A 196 -17.84 -4.55 15.84
CA ARG A 196 -16.64 -4.51 15.00
C ARG A 196 -16.59 -5.67 14.01
N TRP A 197 -17.03 -6.86 14.43
CA TRP A 197 -17.14 -8.00 13.52
C TRP A 197 -18.29 -7.84 12.52
N LEU A 198 -19.41 -7.23 12.91
CA LEU A 198 -20.48 -6.85 11.99
C LEU A 198 -19.97 -5.85 10.94
N ALA A 199 -19.16 -4.87 11.36
CA ALA A 199 -18.52 -3.93 10.45
C ALA A 199 -17.62 -4.63 9.42
N VAL A 200 -16.80 -5.60 9.86
CA VAL A 200 -15.98 -6.42 8.96
C VAL A 200 -16.85 -7.29 8.04
N GLY A 201 -17.86 -7.96 8.60
CA GLY A 201 -18.74 -8.87 7.88
C GLY A 201 -19.54 -8.16 6.78
N VAL A 202 -20.26 -7.09 7.12
CA VAL A 202 -21.05 -6.30 6.15
C VAL A 202 -20.17 -5.77 5.03
N ASN A 203 -19.00 -5.21 5.34
CA ASN A 203 -18.09 -4.71 4.33
C ASN A 203 -17.46 -5.81 3.48
N THR A 204 -17.28 -7.01 4.02
CA THR A 204 -16.84 -8.17 3.25
C THR A 204 -17.91 -8.59 2.25
N LEU A 205 -19.18 -8.64 2.66
CA LEU A 205 -20.31 -8.93 1.75
C LEU A 205 -20.38 -7.89 0.62
N LEU A 206 -20.28 -6.60 0.95
CA LEU A 206 -20.28 -5.52 -0.03
C LEU A 206 -19.07 -5.61 -0.97
N ALA A 207 -17.87 -5.90 -0.45
CA ALA A 207 -16.67 -6.08 -1.25
C ALA A 207 -16.80 -7.25 -2.24
N CYS A 208 -17.36 -8.39 -1.79
CA CYS A 208 -17.64 -9.54 -2.64
C CYS A 208 -18.58 -9.17 -3.78
N HIS A 209 -19.71 -8.54 -3.46
CA HIS A 209 -20.71 -8.13 -4.44
C HIS A 209 -20.15 -7.13 -5.47
N GLN A 210 -19.46 -6.08 -5.01
CA GLN A 210 -18.89 -5.08 -5.93
C GLN A 210 -17.78 -5.66 -6.81
N THR A 211 -16.93 -6.53 -6.24
CA THR A 211 -15.87 -7.19 -7.02
C THR A 211 -16.46 -8.14 -8.06
N ALA A 212 -17.51 -8.89 -7.70
CA ALA A 212 -18.22 -9.78 -8.60
C ALA A 212 -18.87 -9.03 -9.77
N ASP A 213 -19.53 -7.91 -9.51
CA ASP A 213 -20.34 -7.21 -10.51
C ASP A 213 -19.57 -6.20 -11.36
N ARG A 214 -18.55 -5.53 -10.78
CA ARG A 214 -17.88 -4.39 -11.43
C ARG A 214 -16.43 -4.68 -11.79
N PHE A 215 -15.70 -5.43 -10.96
CA PHE A 215 -14.28 -5.69 -11.18
C PHE A 215 -14.03 -6.93 -12.05
N LEU A 216 -14.63 -8.08 -11.73
CA LEU A 216 -14.39 -9.33 -12.47
C LEU A 216 -14.81 -9.25 -13.94
N PRO A 217 -15.93 -8.61 -14.34
CA PRO A 217 -16.27 -8.48 -15.75
C PRO A 217 -15.23 -7.67 -16.54
N ALA A 218 -14.72 -6.58 -15.96
CA ALA A 218 -13.65 -5.78 -16.57
C ALA A 218 -12.36 -6.61 -16.73
N MET A 219 -11.99 -7.41 -15.72
CA MET A 219 -10.83 -8.30 -15.80
C MET A 219 -11.03 -9.48 -16.76
N SER A 220 -12.26 -9.98 -16.87
CA SER A 220 -12.61 -11.04 -17.82
C SER A 220 -12.42 -10.55 -19.26
N GLN A 221 -12.86 -9.32 -19.55
CA GLN A 221 -12.63 -8.67 -20.84
C GLN A 221 -11.13 -8.42 -21.10
N SER A 222 -10.38 -7.93 -20.10
CA SER A 222 -8.95 -7.61 -20.26
C SER A 222 -8.03 -8.84 -20.37
N THR A 223 -8.50 -10.03 -19.99
CA THR A 223 -7.74 -11.28 -20.05
C THR A 223 -8.26 -12.26 -21.11
N GLY A 224 -9.50 -12.08 -21.58
CA GLY A 224 -10.16 -13.03 -22.48
C GLY A 224 -10.51 -14.37 -21.83
N HIS A 225 -10.53 -14.43 -20.50
CA HIS A 225 -10.94 -15.59 -19.70
C HIS A 225 -12.23 -15.28 -18.95
N PRO A 226 -13.25 -16.17 -18.97
CA PRO A 226 -14.44 -16.00 -18.15
C PRO A 226 -14.04 -16.15 -16.68
N LEU A 227 -14.22 -15.08 -15.89
CA LEU A 227 -13.99 -15.09 -14.44
C LEU A 227 -15.36 -15.16 -13.75
N PRO A 228 -15.75 -16.31 -13.17
CA PRO A 228 -17.06 -16.46 -12.57
C PRO A 228 -17.25 -15.51 -11.37
N PRO A 229 -18.41 -14.86 -11.21
CA PRO A 229 -18.71 -13.97 -10.08
C PRO A 229 -18.44 -14.61 -8.70
N ASP A 230 -18.71 -15.91 -8.56
CA ASP A 230 -18.51 -16.67 -7.32
C ASP A 230 -17.04 -16.71 -6.85
N THR A 231 -16.09 -16.51 -7.77
CA THR A 231 -14.67 -16.48 -7.41
C THR A 231 -14.31 -15.26 -6.55
N ALA A 232 -15.04 -14.15 -6.69
CA ALA A 232 -14.87 -12.99 -5.82
C ALA A 232 -15.13 -13.35 -4.35
N TRP A 233 -16.19 -14.13 -4.09
CA TRP A 233 -16.55 -14.57 -2.75
C TRP A 233 -15.45 -15.41 -2.11
N LEU A 234 -15.00 -16.46 -2.81
CA LEU A 234 -13.96 -17.34 -2.31
C LEU A 234 -12.64 -16.59 -2.03
N VAL A 235 -12.21 -15.73 -2.95
CA VAL A 235 -10.92 -15.05 -2.83
C VAL A 235 -10.96 -13.94 -1.79
N ILE A 236 -12.02 -13.12 -1.75
CA ILE A 236 -12.13 -12.03 -0.76
C ILE A 236 -12.31 -12.61 0.64
N LEU A 237 -13.16 -13.62 0.83
CA LEU A 237 -13.27 -14.30 2.13
C LEU A 237 -11.92 -14.89 2.56
N GLY A 238 -11.18 -15.50 1.63
CA GLY A 238 -9.82 -15.98 1.87
C GLY A 238 -8.86 -14.87 2.32
N PHE A 239 -8.86 -13.72 1.64
CA PHE A 239 -8.05 -12.57 2.02
C PHE A 239 -8.42 -12.02 3.40
N VAL A 240 -9.70 -11.82 3.68
CA VAL A 240 -10.17 -11.35 4.98
C VAL A 240 -9.82 -12.34 6.08
N ALA A 241 -9.97 -13.64 5.84
CA ALA A 241 -9.58 -14.69 6.78
C ALA A 241 -8.08 -14.67 7.05
N ILE A 242 -7.23 -14.56 6.02
CA ILE A 242 -5.77 -14.49 6.18
C ILE A 242 -5.36 -13.25 6.97
N VAL A 243 -5.86 -12.07 6.60
CA VAL A 243 -5.52 -10.81 7.30
C VAL A 243 -6.03 -10.84 8.74
N SER A 244 -7.25 -11.32 8.96
CA SER A 244 -7.82 -11.52 10.30
C SER A 244 -6.96 -12.46 11.14
N LEU A 245 -6.58 -13.62 10.60
CA LEU A 245 -5.74 -14.61 11.27
C LEU A 245 -4.39 -14.00 11.66
N VAL A 246 -3.69 -13.35 10.73
CA VAL A 246 -2.36 -12.76 10.97
C VAL A 246 -2.43 -11.64 12.00
N THR A 247 -3.50 -10.84 12.03
CA THR A 247 -3.60 -9.64 12.88
C THR A 247 -4.19 -9.92 14.27
N THR A 248 -5.04 -10.94 14.41
CA THR A 248 -5.75 -11.24 15.67
C THR A 248 -5.15 -12.41 16.45
N THR A 249 -4.31 -13.24 15.83
CA THR A 249 -3.69 -14.40 16.49
C THR A 249 -2.20 -14.18 16.83
N PRO A 250 -1.57 -15.08 17.64
CA PRO A 250 -0.16 -14.97 17.98
C PRO A 250 0.81 -14.98 16.79
N LEU A 251 0.36 -15.36 15.59
CA LEU A 251 1.15 -15.28 14.35
C LEU A 251 1.69 -13.87 14.07
N ARG A 252 1.07 -12.83 14.62
CA ARG A 252 1.59 -11.45 14.58
C ARG A 252 3.02 -11.29 15.11
N HIS A 253 3.46 -12.19 16.00
CA HIS A 253 4.81 -12.17 16.56
C HIS A 253 5.80 -13.02 15.76
N ALA A 254 5.37 -13.66 14.67
CA ALA A 254 6.26 -14.37 13.76
C ALA A 254 7.15 -13.36 13.01
N GLY A 255 8.27 -12.99 13.63
CA GLY A 255 9.24 -12.02 13.11
C GLY A 255 10.12 -12.62 12.00
N TRP A 256 9.55 -12.89 10.84
CA TRP A 256 10.33 -13.39 9.70
C TRP A 256 11.10 -12.25 9.04
N ARG A 257 12.40 -12.18 9.34
CA ARG A 257 13.34 -11.18 8.79
C ARG A 257 13.28 -11.05 7.27
N TRP A 258 13.03 -12.14 6.55
CA TRP A 258 12.91 -12.14 5.10
C TRP A 258 11.63 -11.45 4.59
N MET A 259 10.53 -11.46 5.37
CA MET A 259 9.28 -10.78 5.00
C MET A 259 9.46 -9.26 5.00
N SER A 260 10.27 -8.72 5.91
CA SER A 260 10.57 -7.28 5.93
C SER A 260 11.33 -6.84 4.68
N ILE A 261 12.26 -7.68 4.18
CA ILE A 261 12.99 -7.43 2.94
C ILE A 261 12.05 -7.56 1.74
N ALA A 262 11.24 -8.62 1.71
CA ALA A 262 10.25 -8.83 0.66
C ALA A 262 9.28 -7.64 0.57
N GLY A 263 8.72 -7.20 1.70
CA GLY A 263 7.81 -6.05 1.76
C GLY A 263 8.46 -4.70 1.44
N ALA A 264 9.78 -4.56 1.61
CA ALA A 264 10.50 -3.36 1.17
C ALA A 264 10.64 -3.29 -0.36
N LEU A 265 10.72 -4.44 -1.04
CA LEU A 265 10.84 -4.51 -2.50
C LEU A 265 9.48 -4.53 -3.22
N THR A 266 8.39 -4.88 -2.54
CA THR A 266 7.07 -5.00 -3.19
C THR A 266 6.60 -3.69 -3.81
N TYR A 267 6.89 -2.53 -3.21
CA TYR A 267 6.44 -1.24 -3.74
C TYR A 267 7.21 -0.80 -4.99
N PRO A 268 8.56 -0.72 -4.99
CA PRO A 268 9.32 -0.48 -6.22
C PRO A 268 9.03 -1.49 -7.33
N LEU A 269 8.85 -2.76 -6.98
CA LEU A 269 8.50 -3.81 -7.94
C LEU A 269 7.12 -3.57 -8.55
N TYR A 270 6.13 -3.26 -7.73
CA TYR A 270 4.79 -2.91 -8.19
C TYR A 270 4.83 -1.79 -9.23
N LEU A 271 5.61 -0.73 -8.98
CA LEU A 271 5.70 0.45 -9.82
C LEU A 271 6.32 0.27 -11.20
N VAL A 272 7.21 -0.72 -11.39
CA VAL A 272 7.99 -0.84 -12.64
C VAL A 272 7.76 -2.13 -13.40
N HIS A 273 7.08 -3.11 -12.81
CA HIS A 273 7.01 -4.43 -13.42
C HIS A 273 6.14 -4.49 -14.67
N GLU A 274 5.07 -3.69 -14.76
CA GLU A 274 4.10 -3.80 -15.86
C GLU A 274 4.69 -3.26 -17.18
N MET A 275 4.92 -1.95 -17.30
CA MET A 275 5.36 -1.36 -18.57
C MET A 275 6.71 -1.90 -19.05
N TRP A 276 7.71 -1.99 -18.17
CA TRP A 276 9.03 -2.50 -18.54
C TRP A 276 9.00 -4.01 -18.87
N GLY A 277 8.20 -4.78 -18.12
CA GLY A 277 8.03 -6.20 -18.41
C GLY A 277 7.41 -6.44 -19.78
N TRP A 278 6.39 -5.67 -20.14
CA TRP A 278 5.78 -5.73 -21.47
C TRP A 278 6.69 -5.27 -22.59
N TRP A 279 7.52 -4.24 -22.37
CA TRP A 279 8.51 -3.83 -23.36
C TRP A 279 9.52 -4.95 -23.65
N ILE A 280 10.02 -5.63 -22.60
CA ILE A 280 10.92 -6.78 -22.75
C ILE A 280 10.23 -7.91 -23.51
N ILE A 281 8.99 -8.23 -23.15
CA ILE A 281 8.20 -9.26 -23.82
C ILE A 281 8.05 -8.93 -25.31
N LYS A 282 7.59 -7.71 -25.64
CA LYS A 282 7.42 -7.24 -27.02
C LYS A 282 8.73 -7.34 -27.81
N SER A 283 9.85 -6.99 -27.17
CA SER A 283 11.15 -6.91 -27.85
C SER A 283 11.85 -8.26 -28.04
N LEU A 284 11.66 -9.22 -27.11
CA LEU A 284 12.48 -10.44 -27.08
C LEU A 284 11.71 -11.73 -27.38
N HIS A 285 10.37 -11.74 -27.32
CA HIS A 285 9.61 -12.98 -27.46
C HIS A 285 9.85 -13.71 -28.78
N ALA A 286 10.04 -12.98 -29.88
CA ALA A 286 10.27 -13.55 -31.20
C ALA A 286 11.63 -14.28 -31.31
N VAL A 287 12.63 -13.87 -30.52
CA VAL A 287 14.00 -14.42 -30.57
C VAL A 287 14.21 -15.49 -29.51
N LEU A 288 13.74 -15.25 -28.28
CA LEU A 288 14.00 -16.12 -27.13
C LEU A 288 12.88 -17.13 -26.87
N GLY A 289 11.71 -16.96 -27.49
CA GLY A 289 10.50 -17.72 -27.17
C GLY A 289 9.89 -17.35 -25.80
N PRO A 290 8.78 -17.98 -25.41
CA PRO A 290 7.95 -17.50 -24.30
C PRO A 290 8.59 -17.58 -22.92
N TRP A 291 9.08 -18.75 -22.53
CA TRP A 291 9.57 -19.00 -21.18
C TRP A 291 10.86 -18.23 -20.84
N PRO A 292 11.89 -18.21 -21.71
CA PRO A 292 13.08 -17.42 -21.44
C PRO A 292 12.78 -15.92 -21.40
N THR A 293 11.86 -15.44 -22.24
CA THR A 293 11.42 -14.03 -22.23
C THR A 293 10.76 -13.65 -20.91
N VAL A 294 9.86 -14.49 -20.37
CA VAL A 294 9.26 -14.28 -19.04
C VAL A 294 10.33 -14.25 -17.95
N ALA A 295 11.32 -15.14 -18.00
CA ALA A 295 12.41 -15.18 -17.03
C ALA A 295 13.26 -13.90 -17.09
N VAL A 296 13.60 -13.41 -18.28
CA VAL A 296 14.33 -12.14 -18.48
C VAL A 296 13.51 -10.96 -17.97
N ALA A 297 12.23 -10.87 -18.32
CA ALA A 297 11.34 -9.80 -17.85
C ALA A 297 11.24 -9.79 -16.31
N LEU A 298 11.08 -10.96 -15.69
CA LEU A 298 11.05 -11.11 -14.24
C LEU A 298 12.37 -10.67 -13.59
N ALA A 299 13.50 -11.17 -14.09
CA ALA A 299 14.82 -10.83 -13.57
C ALA A 299 15.10 -9.32 -13.69
N PHE A 300 14.73 -8.71 -14.82
CA PHE A 300 14.86 -7.28 -15.03
C PHE A 300 14.00 -6.47 -14.05
N SER A 301 12.71 -6.78 -13.91
CA SER A 301 11.82 -6.06 -12.99
C SER A 301 12.28 -6.17 -11.54
N LEU A 302 12.73 -7.34 -11.10
CA LEU A 302 13.30 -7.54 -9.76
C LEU A 302 14.59 -6.73 -9.56
N THR A 303 15.47 -6.74 -10.55
CA THR A 303 16.72 -5.97 -10.51
C THR A 303 16.45 -4.47 -10.46
N LEU A 304 15.54 -3.98 -11.29
CA LEU A 304 15.15 -2.57 -11.34
C LEU A 304 14.50 -2.13 -10.02
N ALA A 305 13.59 -2.94 -9.49
CA ALA A 305 12.97 -2.69 -8.18
C ALA A 305 14.02 -2.60 -7.06
N TRP A 306 14.98 -3.53 -7.05
CA TRP A 306 16.08 -3.53 -6.09
C TRP A 306 16.98 -2.30 -6.22
N LEU A 307 17.28 -1.87 -7.46
CA LEU A 307 18.06 -0.66 -7.71
C LEU A 307 17.32 0.58 -7.20
N ILE A 308 16.03 0.73 -7.50
CA ILE A 308 15.20 1.85 -7.01
C ILE A 308 15.18 1.87 -5.48
N HIS A 309 14.94 0.72 -4.85
CA HIS A 309 14.95 0.61 -3.39
C HIS A 309 16.31 1.05 -2.81
N ARG A 310 17.42 0.50 -3.33
CA ARG A 310 18.75 0.74 -2.77
C ARG A 310 19.29 2.14 -3.04
N ILE A 311 19.07 2.67 -4.24
CA ILE A 311 19.65 3.93 -4.71
C ILE A 311 18.77 5.11 -4.34
N VAL A 312 17.45 4.96 -4.47
CA VAL A 312 16.48 6.05 -4.29
C VAL A 312 15.86 5.99 -2.89
N GLU A 313 15.09 4.94 -2.58
CA GLU A 313 14.30 4.92 -1.34
C GLU A 313 15.16 5.04 -0.09
N ARG A 314 16.24 4.24 0.01
CA ARG A 314 17.13 4.29 1.18
C ARG A 314 17.81 5.65 1.39
N ARG A 315 18.02 6.42 0.32
CA ARG A 315 18.69 7.72 0.38
C ARG A 315 17.74 8.90 0.59
N PHE A 316 16.60 8.89 -0.10
CA PHE A 316 15.71 10.05 -0.17
C PHE A 316 14.56 10.02 0.83
N THR A 317 14.09 8.84 1.28
CA THR A 317 12.95 8.74 2.21
C THR A 317 13.16 9.59 3.48
N GLY A 318 14.28 9.38 4.18
CA GLY A 318 14.57 10.12 5.41
C GLY A 318 14.79 11.63 5.19
N ARG A 319 15.43 12.00 4.07
CA ARG A 319 15.70 13.40 3.71
C ARG A 319 14.41 14.15 3.38
N LEU A 320 13.55 13.55 2.56
CA LEU A 320 12.26 14.11 2.19
C LEU A 320 11.35 14.24 3.41
N LYS A 321 11.30 13.23 4.29
CA LYS A 321 10.53 13.31 5.54
C LYS A 321 10.96 14.50 6.40
N LYS A 322 12.27 14.69 6.59
CA LYS A 322 12.81 15.83 7.36
C LYS A 322 12.50 17.17 6.68
N ALA A 323 12.58 17.25 5.35
CA ALA A 323 12.26 18.45 4.60
C ALA A 323 10.79 18.86 4.75
N VAL A 324 9.85 17.92 4.57
CA VAL A 324 8.41 18.17 4.71
C VAL A 324 8.06 18.56 6.15
N LEU A 325 8.66 17.92 7.17
CA LEU A 325 8.40 18.29 8.56
C LEU A 325 8.92 19.69 8.90
N ARG A 326 10.05 20.12 8.33
CA ARG A 326 10.60 21.47 8.54
C ARG A 326 9.77 22.57 7.90
N SER A 327 9.03 22.27 6.83
CA SER A 327 8.14 23.24 6.18
C SER A 327 6.80 23.44 6.90
N LEU A 328 6.49 22.63 7.92
CA LEU A 328 5.24 22.72 8.66
C LEU A 328 5.39 23.65 9.88
N PRO A 329 4.35 24.46 10.21
CA PRO A 329 4.38 25.33 11.38
C PRO A 329 4.55 24.53 12.70
N PRO A 330 5.22 25.10 13.73
CA PRO A 330 5.51 24.41 15.00
C PRO A 330 4.28 23.92 15.79
N GLU A 331 3.09 24.47 15.53
CA GLU A 331 1.90 24.29 16.38
C GLU A 331 1.26 22.90 16.33
N HIS A 332 1.66 22.03 15.39
CA HIS A 332 1.08 20.68 15.25
C HIS A 332 1.70 19.59 16.14
N HIS A 333 2.59 19.96 17.07
CA HIS A 333 3.25 19.01 17.97
C HIS A 333 2.43 18.70 19.24
N ALA A 334 1.44 19.53 19.61
CA ALA A 334 0.76 19.45 20.91
C ALA A 334 -0.54 18.61 20.94
N ALA A 335 -1.18 18.34 19.80
CA ALA A 335 -2.47 17.64 19.77
C ALA A 335 -2.37 16.12 19.99
N ALA A 336 -1.20 15.52 19.79
CA ALA A 336 -0.97 14.08 19.94
C ALA A 336 -0.90 13.63 21.42
N ALA A 337 -0.65 14.54 22.37
CA ALA A 337 -0.44 14.21 23.78
C ALA A 337 -1.74 13.99 24.58
N ARG A 338 -2.93 14.05 23.96
CA ARG A 338 -4.23 13.97 24.66
C ARG A 338 -5.03 12.69 24.41
N GLN A 339 -4.50 11.70 23.70
CA GLN A 339 -5.16 10.39 23.55
C GLN A 339 -4.43 9.35 24.43
N PRO A 340 -5.12 8.69 25.37
CA PRO A 340 -4.51 7.60 26.14
C PRO A 340 -4.10 6.48 25.20
N ASP A 341 -2.85 6.03 25.34
CA ASP A 341 -2.29 4.89 24.62
C ASP A 341 -3.01 3.59 25.03
N PRO A 342 -3.78 2.92 24.15
CA PRO A 342 -4.31 1.60 24.44
C PRO A 342 -3.26 0.59 23.97
N ALA A 343 -2.51 0.07 24.94
CA ALA A 343 -1.51 -1.00 24.85
C ALA A 343 -0.16 -0.61 24.24
N GLY A 344 0.90 -0.78 25.04
CA GLY A 344 2.29 -0.56 24.70
C GLY A 344 2.79 -1.46 23.56
N VAL A 345 2.52 -1.02 22.34
CA VAL A 345 3.14 -1.55 21.12
C VAL A 345 4.34 -0.68 20.82
N HIS A 346 5.52 -1.12 21.27
CA HIS A 346 6.77 -0.58 20.75
C HIS A 346 6.82 -0.79 19.23
N PRO A 347 7.01 0.27 18.42
CA PRO A 347 7.28 0.07 17.00
C PRO A 347 8.61 -0.67 16.87
N PHE A 348 8.65 -1.69 16.01
CA PHE A 348 9.85 -2.40 15.60
C PHE A 348 11.05 -1.45 15.49
N ALA A 349 11.93 -1.52 16.48
CA ALA A 349 13.19 -0.80 16.47
C ALA A 349 14.05 -1.41 15.37
N ALA A 350 14.26 -0.65 14.30
CA ALA A 350 15.35 -0.88 13.38
C ALA A 350 16.65 -0.56 14.11
N ASN A 351 17.22 -1.56 14.79
CA ASN A 351 18.58 -1.48 15.32
C ASN A 351 19.57 -1.58 14.16
N GLY A 352 20.03 -0.42 13.70
CA GLY A 352 21.26 -0.27 12.95
C GLY A 352 21.97 0.95 13.52
N ASP A 353 22.81 0.70 14.52
CA ASP A 353 24.02 1.45 14.89
C ASP A 353 24.43 1.03 16.31
N GLN A 354 25.33 0.04 16.41
CA GLN A 354 26.12 -0.15 17.62
C GLN A 354 27.51 0.44 17.38
N HIS A 355 27.71 1.53 18.12
CA HIS A 355 28.95 2.22 18.40
C HIS A 355 30.09 1.25 18.72
N LEU A 356 31.24 1.50 18.08
CA LEU A 356 32.55 1.03 18.51
C LEU A 356 32.93 1.70 19.83
N GLY A 357 33.68 0.94 20.62
CA GLY A 357 33.89 1.12 22.04
C GLY A 357 34.66 2.36 22.46
N HIS A 358 34.41 2.75 23.71
CA HIS A 358 35.47 3.21 24.60
C HIS A 358 35.26 2.56 25.96
N VAL A 359 36.17 1.66 26.29
CA VAL A 359 36.41 1.10 27.61
C VAL A 359 36.95 2.22 28.49
N ASN A 360 36.35 2.45 29.65
CA ASN A 360 37.07 3.06 30.76
C ASN A 360 36.76 2.31 32.05
N THR A 361 37.83 1.73 32.59
CA THR A 361 37.91 0.94 33.81
C THR A 361 38.09 1.87 35.01
N SER A 362 37.27 1.72 36.06
CA SER A 362 37.77 1.56 37.44
C SER A 362 36.61 1.32 38.42
N PRO A 363 36.78 0.51 39.50
CA PRO A 363 35.68 -0.07 40.26
C PRO A 363 35.49 0.52 41.66
N ALA A 364 34.36 0.11 42.25
CA ALA A 364 34.08 0.01 43.69
C ALA A 364 33.77 1.31 44.46
N HIS A 365 32.53 1.42 44.93
CA HIS A 365 32.26 1.30 46.37
C HIS A 365 30.77 1.02 46.62
N LEU A 366 30.54 -0.05 47.39
CA LEU A 366 29.26 -0.49 47.94
C LEU A 366 28.74 0.52 48.97
N ALA A 367 27.45 0.84 48.93
CA ALA A 367 26.77 1.51 50.04
C ALA A 367 25.29 1.12 50.10
N GLU A 368 24.94 0.36 51.12
CA GLU A 368 23.66 0.35 51.85
C GLU A 368 23.88 -0.44 53.17
N PRO A 369 23.03 -0.33 54.21
CA PRO A 369 22.00 0.68 54.50
C PRO A 369 21.96 1.17 55.98
N ARG A 370 21.13 2.20 56.24
CA ARG A 370 20.37 2.55 57.46
C ARG A 370 21.03 2.55 58.86
N GLY A 371 20.80 3.63 59.61
CA GLY A 371 20.79 3.60 61.08
C GLY A 371 20.80 4.99 61.73
N GLU A 372 19.70 5.35 62.36
CA GLU A 372 19.46 6.56 63.16
C GLU A 372 20.34 6.62 64.44
N GLY A 373 20.55 7.82 64.99
CA GLY A 373 21.03 7.94 66.37
C GLY A 373 21.71 9.26 66.71
N LEU A 374 20.92 10.21 67.23
CA LEU A 374 21.35 11.45 67.88
C LEU A 374 22.23 11.17 69.12
N GLY A 375 23.24 12.00 69.36
CA GLY A 375 24.02 12.01 70.61
C GLY A 375 25.09 13.11 70.63
N GLU A 376 24.91 14.03 71.56
CA GLU A 376 25.58 15.31 71.84
C GLU A 376 27.13 15.42 71.84
N PRO A 377 27.66 16.67 71.80
CA PRO A 377 29.09 16.98 71.68
C PRO A 377 29.78 17.14 73.04
N VAL A 378 31.12 17.13 73.08
CA VAL A 378 31.98 17.98 73.93
C VAL A 378 33.47 17.67 73.66
N ARG A 379 34.22 18.77 73.48
CA ARG A 379 35.69 19.00 73.48
C ARG A 379 36.49 18.75 72.22
#